data_AF-A0A4D7CUN4-F1
#
_entry.id   AF-A0A4D7CUN4-F1
#
_cell.length_a   1.000
_cell.length_b   1.000
_cell.length_c   1.000
_cell.angle_alpha   90.00
_cell.angle_beta   90.00
_cell.angle_gamma   90.00
#
_symmetry.space_group_name_H-M   'P 1'
#
loop_
_entity.id
_entity.type
_entity.pdbx_description
1 polymer ?
#
loop_
_entity_poly.entity_id
_entity_poly.type
_entity_poly.pdbx_seq_one_letter_code
_entity_poly.pdbx_strand_id
1 'polypeptide(L)'
;MSSYSLKNQSKTQLNTIKEHYQAFLQPKVPAHALFVAKAPGVTVTAYHSGTVLFQGNNAETEGNRWDNSSTSSSTPSNSTAKKTSSNLPTGFSQWNVVGSDEVGNGSYLGPVVVCASYVTKEQMPLLKELGVKDSKMLKDSEIIKIAADLKHVIQYQELVVTPQKYNEIQPNYNVNRMKVALHNQAIYLLLKKIAPEQPQGILIDQFTPEGNYRKYLSMEKNQVKDDLYFTTKGEQYHLAVAAASIICRASFLNELKKASQELGFNVPSGAGKPSDLAAAKILKRGGIELLSKYAKLHFANTDKAKKLLK
;
A
#
# COMPACT_ATOMS: atom_id res chain seq x y z
N MET A 1 -7.82 -14.86 -1.74
CA MET A 1 -9.30 -14.70 -1.83
C MET A 1 -9.55 -13.23 -2.09
N SER A 2 -10.06 -12.88 -3.26
CA SER A 2 -10.32 -11.49 -3.64
C SER A 2 -11.51 -10.92 -2.88
N SER A 3 -11.51 -9.60 -2.67
CA SER A 3 -12.61 -8.87 -2.04
C SER A 3 -12.84 -7.55 -2.75
N TYR A 4 -14.09 -7.13 -2.88
CA TYR A 4 -14.49 -5.87 -3.50
C TYR A 4 -15.56 -5.23 -2.62
N SER A 5 -15.52 -3.91 -2.42
CA SER A 5 -16.47 -3.22 -1.54
C SER A 5 -17.08 -1.99 -2.20
N LEU A 6 -18.39 -1.95 -2.29
CA LEU A 6 -19.16 -0.75 -2.58
C LEU A 6 -19.44 -0.01 -1.27
N LYS A 7 -19.31 1.31 -1.28
CA LYS A 7 -19.61 2.17 -0.12
C LYS A 7 -20.76 3.11 -0.45
N ASN A 8 -21.44 3.58 0.59
CA ASN A 8 -22.48 4.62 0.51
C ASN A 8 -23.62 4.30 -0.49
N GLN A 9 -24.00 3.02 -0.63
CA GLN A 9 -25.10 2.60 -1.48
C GLN A 9 -26.44 3.05 -0.88
N SER A 10 -27.34 3.56 -1.74
CA SER A 10 -28.67 3.98 -1.33
C SER A 10 -29.53 2.78 -0.90
N LYS A 11 -30.58 3.01 -0.09
CA LYS A 11 -31.53 1.95 0.31
C LYS A 11 -32.15 1.25 -0.91
N THR A 12 -32.46 2.00 -1.95
CA THR A 12 -33.00 1.47 -3.22
C THR A 12 -32.01 0.51 -3.86
N GLN A 13 -30.73 0.91 -3.99
CA GLN A 13 -29.69 0.07 -4.57
C GLN A 13 -29.45 -1.20 -3.74
N LEU A 14 -29.46 -1.10 -2.41
CA LEU A 14 -29.35 -2.27 -1.53
C LEU A 14 -30.49 -3.27 -1.73
N ASN A 15 -31.72 -2.79 -1.95
CA ASN A 15 -32.87 -3.65 -2.23
C ASN A 15 -32.72 -4.33 -3.60
N THR A 16 -32.29 -3.61 -4.64
CA THR A 16 -32.03 -4.18 -5.96
C THR A 16 -30.97 -5.28 -5.91
N ILE A 17 -29.87 -5.05 -5.18
CA ILE A 17 -28.83 -6.06 -4.97
C ILE A 17 -29.42 -7.28 -4.22
N LYS A 18 -30.22 -7.04 -3.19
CA LYS A 18 -30.85 -8.12 -2.40
C LYS A 18 -31.77 -8.99 -3.26
N GLU A 19 -32.59 -8.37 -4.11
CA GLU A 19 -33.50 -9.04 -5.05
C GLU A 19 -32.73 -9.89 -6.06
N HIS A 20 -31.63 -9.37 -6.61
CA HIS A 20 -30.82 -10.12 -7.57
C HIS A 20 -30.22 -11.40 -6.98
N TYR A 21 -29.80 -11.38 -5.71
CA TYR A 21 -29.27 -12.56 -5.02
C TYR A 21 -30.31 -13.32 -4.19
N GLN A 22 -31.61 -13.11 -4.43
CA GLN A 22 -32.69 -13.67 -3.60
C GLN A 22 -32.60 -15.20 -3.41
N ALA A 23 -32.21 -15.94 -4.46
CA ALA A 23 -32.09 -17.39 -4.43
C ALA A 23 -30.94 -17.91 -3.56
N PHE A 24 -29.99 -17.03 -3.18
CA PHE A 24 -28.77 -17.37 -2.45
C PHE A 24 -28.73 -16.75 -1.05
N LEU A 25 -29.81 -16.10 -0.62
CA LEU A 25 -29.91 -15.47 0.69
C LEU A 25 -29.75 -16.49 1.81
N GLN A 26 -28.99 -16.10 2.83
CA GLN A 26 -28.75 -16.92 3.99
C GLN A 26 -29.79 -16.61 5.08
N PRO A 27 -30.35 -17.63 5.76
CA PRO A 27 -31.35 -17.43 6.81
C PRO A 27 -30.76 -16.77 8.06
N LYS A 28 -29.44 -16.92 8.29
CA LYS A 28 -28.74 -16.35 9.43
C LYS A 28 -27.86 -15.18 8.99
N VAL A 29 -28.17 -13.99 9.49
CA VAL A 29 -27.46 -12.75 9.18
C VAL A 29 -26.76 -12.23 10.44
N PRO A 30 -25.47 -11.84 10.39
CA PRO A 30 -24.77 -11.22 11.52
C PRO A 30 -25.46 -9.92 12.01
N ALA A 31 -25.31 -9.57 13.29
CA ALA A 31 -26.05 -8.49 13.97
C ALA A 31 -25.92 -7.08 13.34
N HIS A 32 -24.98 -6.86 12.43
CA HIS A 32 -24.77 -5.57 11.76
C HIS A 32 -25.00 -5.61 10.24
N ALA A 33 -25.22 -6.80 9.69
CA ALA A 33 -25.50 -6.99 8.28
C ALA A 33 -27.01 -6.87 8.01
N LEU A 34 -27.35 -6.26 6.88
CA LEU A 34 -28.71 -6.18 6.35
C LEU A 34 -29.12 -7.50 5.68
N PHE A 35 -28.21 -8.11 4.93
CA PHE A 35 -28.37 -9.45 4.38
C PHE A 35 -27.01 -10.07 4.04
N VAL A 36 -27.00 -11.39 3.93
CA VAL A 36 -25.86 -12.16 3.38
C VAL A 36 -26.40 -13.09 2.30
N ALA A 37 -25.73 -13.15 1.15
CA ALA A 37 -25.99 -14.11 0.09
C ALA A 37 -24.72 -14.90 -0.25
N LYS A 38 -24.86 -16.21 -0.50
CA LYS A 38 -23.76 -17.09 -0.93
C LYS A 38 -24.06 -17.67 -2.30
N ALA A 39 -23.62 -16.95 -3.33
CA ALA A 39 -23.72 -17.38 -4.72
C ALA A 39 -22.44 -18.13 -5.15
N PRO A 40 -22.47 -18.89 -6.25
CA PRO A 40 -21.28 -19.59 -6.75
C PRO A 40 -20.08 -18.64 -6.94
N GLY A 41 -19.01 -18.89 -6.19
CA GLY A 41 -17.77 -18.12 -6.26
C GLY A 41 -17.79 -16.74 -5.60
N VAL A 42 -18.89 -16.31 -4.96
CA VAL A 42 -18.97 -15.03 -4.23
C VAL A 42 -19.89 -15.09 -3.00
N THR A 43 -19.43 -14.50 -1.90
CA THR A 43 -20.25 -14.15 -0.73
C THR A 43 -20.48 -12.65 -0.74
N VAL A 44 -21.74 -12.24 -0.68
CA VAL A 44 -22.17 -10.83 -0.66
C VAL A 44 -22.72 -10.52 0.72
N THR A 45 -22.16 -9.52 1.39
CA THR A 45 -22.62 -9.04 2.70
C THR A 45 -22.93 -7.55 2.62
N ALA A 46 -24.20 -7.18 2.77
CA ALA A 46 -24.62 -5.79 2.84
C ALA A 46 -24.80 -5.35 4.29
N TYR A 47 -24.49 -4.11 4.60
CA TYR A 47 -24.60 -3.52 5.94
C TYR A 47 -25.60 -2.36 5.95
N HIS A 48 -26.17 -2.07 7.12
CA HIS A 48 -27.06 -0.93 7.33
C HIS A 48 -26.40 0.43 7.02
N SER A 49 -25.07 0.49 7.01
CA SER A 49 -24.26 1.66 6.66
C SER A 49 -24.24 2.00 5.15
N GLY A 50 -24.86 1.17 4.30
CA GLY A 50 -24.74 1.32 2.85
C GLY A 50 -23.48 0.70 2.25
N THR A 51 -22.70 -0.05 3.03
CA THR A 51 -21.57 -0.81 2.52
C THR A 51 -22.02 -2.18 2.01
N VAL A 52 -21.54 -2.61 0.85
CA VAL A 52 -21.74 -3.96 0.32
C VAL A 52 -20.37 -4.58 0.04
N LEU A 53 -20.09 -5.71 0.67
CA LEU A 53 -18.83 -6.43 0.58
C LEU A 53 -19.02 -7.72 -0.22
N PHE A 54 -18.26 -7.88 -1.29
CA PHE A 54 -18.18 -9.07 -2.12
C PHE A 54 -16.86 -9.78 -1.80
N GLN A 55 -16.90 -11.09 -1.53
CA GLN A 55 -15.72 -11.88 -1.17
C GLN A 55 -15.74 -13.24 -1.86
N GLY A 56 -14.60 -13.67 -2.39
CA GLY A 56 -14.48 -14.93 -3.14
C GLY A 56 -13.94 -14.70 -4.54
N ASN A 57 -13.76 -15.77 -5.31
CA ASN A 57 -13.08 -15.72 -6.60
C ASN A 57 -13.75 -14.78 -7.61
N ASN A 58 -15.06 -14.56 -7.49
CA ASN A 58 -15.85 -13.67 -8.35
C ASN A 58 -16.12 -12.28 -7.73
N ALA A 59 -15.46 -11.94 -6.62
CA ALA A 59 -15.74 -10.71 -5.88
C ALA A 59 -15.64 -9.44 -6.74
N GLU A 60 -14.63 -9.34 -7.60
CA GLU A 60 -14.41 -8.18 -8.46
C GLU A 60 -15.44 -8.11 -9.60
N THR A 61 -15.72 -9.23 -10.27
CA THR A 61 -16.73 -9.32 -11.33
C THR A 61 -18.12 -8.93 -10.82
N GLU A 62 -18.51 -9.49 -9.67
CA GLU A 62 -19.83 -9.25 -9.08
C GLU A 62 -19.91 -7.86 -8.45
N GLY A 63 -18.83 -7.38 -7.82
CA GLY A 63 -18.75 -6.02 -7.30
C GLY A 63 -18.90 -4.94 -8.39
N ASN A 64 -18.19 -5.12 -9.51
CA ASN A 64 -18.27 -4.21 -10.65
C ASN A 64 -19.64 -4.19 -11.34
N ARG A 65 -20.46 -5.25 -11.24
CA ARG A 65 -21.85 -5.25 -11.77
C ARG A 65 -22.70 -4.16 -11.13
N TRP A 66 -22.40 -3.83 -9.89
CA TRP A 66 -23.20 -2.95 -9.04
C TRP A 66 -22.56 -1.58 -8.80
N ASP A 67 -21.33 -1.39 -9.30
CA ASP A 67 -20.65 -0.11 -9.28
C ASP A 67 -21.26 0.79 -10.36
N ASN A 68 -22.26 1.58 -9.97
CA ASN A 68 -23.01 2.48 -10.86
C ASN A 68 -22.17 3.69 -11.36
N SER A 69 -20.85 3.59 -11.37
CA SER A 69 -20.03 4.49 -12.19
C SER A 69 -20.19 4.07 -13.66
N SER A 70 -21.13 4.70 -14.36
CA SER A 70 -21.37 4.66 -15.82
C SER A 70 -22.38 3.62 -16.32
N THR A 71 -23.66 4.01 -16.39
CA THR A 71 -24.65 3.36 -17.25
C THR A 71 -24.88 4.23 -18.48
N SER A 72 -24.34 3.84 -19.64
CA SER A 72 -25.02 4.01 -20.92
C SER A 72 -24.36 3.20 -22.05
N SER A 73 -25.19 2.32 -22.61
CA SER A 73 -25.22 1.78 -23.98
C SER A 73 -24.12 0.85 -24.51
N SER A 74 -24.56 -0.36 -24.77
CA SER A 74 -24.03 -1.45 -25.58
C SER A 74 -23.89 -1.14 -27.08
N THR A 75 -22.73 -1.45 -27.68
CA THR A 75 -22.59 -2.14 -28.99
C THR A 75 -21.16 -2.70 -29.10
N PRO A 76 -20.91 -3.80 -29.83
CA PRO A 76 -19.71 -4.62 -29.67
C PRO A 76 -18.60 -4.17 -30.62
N SER A 77 -17.38 -4.00 -30.13
CA SER A 77 -16.19 -4.11 -31.00
C SER A 77 -14.92 -4.47 -30.22
N ASN A 78 -14.29 -5.53 -30.71
CA ASN A 78 -12.86 -5.85 -30.73
C ASN A 78 -11.97 -5.40 -29.57
N SER A 79 -11.46 -6.43 -28.88
CA SER A 79 -10.11 -6.53 -28.33
C SER A 79 -9.23 -5.28 -28.45
N THR A 80 -9.14 -4.51 -27.39
CA THR A 80 -7.91 -3.82 -26.97
C THR A 80 -8.01 -3.50 -25.49
N ALA A 81 -6.89 -3.64 -24.79
CA ALA A 81 -6.75 -3.61 -23.34
C ALA A 81 -7.57 -2.51 -22.65
N LYS A 82 -8.43 -2.90 -21.69
CA LYS A 82 -9.15 -1.98 -20.81
C LYS A 82 -8.14 -1.18 -19.98
N LYS A 83 -7.90 0.06 -20.40
CA LYS A 83 -7.30 1.10 -19.57
C LYS A 83 -8.17 1.26 -18.33
N THR A 84 -7.65 0.86 -17.18
CA THR A 84 -8.08 1.38 -15.89
C THR A 84 -8.00 2.91 -15.97
N SER A 85 -9.14 3.59 -15.81
CA SER A 85 -9.25 5.05 -15.91
C SER A 85 -8.54 5.70 -14.72
N SER A 86 -7.21 5.78 -14.77
CA SER A 86 -6.44 6.68 -13.94
C SER A 86 -6.72 8.10 -14.41
N ASN A 87 -6.95 9.05 -13.49
CA ASN A 87 -7.04 10.50 -13.77
C ASN A 87 -5.67 11.11 -14.17
N LEU A 88 -4.79 10.32 -14.79
CA LEU A 88 -3.48 10.76 -15.23
C LEU A 88 -3.58 11.43 -16.62
N PRO A 89 -2.87 12.54 -16.84
CA PRO A 89 -2.79 13.19 -18.14
C PRO A 89 -2.37 12.24 -19.28
N THR A 90 -2.78 12.58 -20.50
CA THR A 90 -2.33 11.83 -21.69
C THR A 90 -0.81 11.92 -21.82
N GLY A 91 -0.15 10.77 -22.02
CA GLY A 91 1.31 10.69 -22.15
C GLY A 91 2.08 10.66 -20.83
N PHE A 92 1.39 10.60 -19.67
CA PHE A 92 2.03 10.58 -18.34
C PHE A 92 3.13 9.52 -18.20
N SER A 93 2.97 8.35 -18.84
CA SER A 93 3.95 7.26 -18.80
C SER A 93 5.29 7.58 -19.48
N GLN A 94 5.42 8.74 -20.12
CA GLN A 94 6.63 9.22 -20.80
C GLN A 94 7.18 10.51 -20.20
N TRP A 95 6.63 10.96 -19.08
CA TRP A 95 7.05 12.17 -18.40
C TRP A 95 8.29 11.93 -17.54
N ASN A 96 9.01 12.99 -17.21
CA ASN A 96 9.98 12.99 -16.13
C ASN A 96 9.21 13.10 -14.80
N VAL A 97 9.19 12.04 -14.01
CA VAL A 97 8.26 11.92 -12.87
C VAL A 97 9.02 11.58 -11.59
N VAL A 98 8.62 12.23 -10.50
CA VAL A 98 8.91 11.73 -9.16
C VAL A 98 7.84 10.72 -8.77
N GLY A 99 8.23 9.48 -8.48
CA GLY A 99 7.36 8.43 -7.97
C GLY A 99 7.64 8.16 -6.50
N SER A 100 6.63 7.85 -5.69
CA SER A 100 6.84 7.41 -4.30
C SER A 100 6.00 6.20 -3.90
N ASP A 101 6.59 5.36 -3.04
CA ASP A 101 5.98 4.15 -2.48
C ASP A 101 6.54 3.88 -1.07
N GLU A 102 5.91 2.95 -0.34
CA GLU A 102 6.33 2.52 1.00
C GLU A 102 6.26 1.01 1.24
N VAL A 103 7.10 0.54 2.17
CA VAL A 103 7.08 -0.85 2.64
C VAL A 103 7.19 -0.90 4.18
N GLY A 104 6.69 -1.97 4.77
CA GLY A 104 6.86 -2.27 6.20
C GLY A 104 5.72 -1.78 7.11
N ASN A 105 4.74 -1.05 6.57
CA ASN A 105 3.59 -0.58 7.34
C ASN A 105 2.76 -1.71 7.96
N GLY A 106 2.54 -2.80 7.23
CA GLY A 106 1.83 -4.00 7.71
C GLY A 106 2.73 -5.01 8.46
N SER A 107 4.03 -4.72 8.60
CA SER A 107 4.96 -5.61 9.29
C SER A 107 5.08 -5.20 10.75
N TYR A 108 4.87 -6.15 11.66
CA TYR A 108 5.01 -5.89 13.10
C TYR A 108 6.48 -5.63 13.48
N LEU A 109 7.38 -6.46 12.96
CA LEU A 109 8.82 -6.34 13.14
C LEU A 109 9.43 -5.55 11.97
N GLY A 110 10.49 -4.80 12.26
CA GLY A 110 11.21 -3.98 11.29
C GLY A 110 10.59 -2.60 11.06
N PRO A 111 11.25 -1.77 10.24
CA PRO A 111 10.92 -0.36 10.07
C PRO A 111 9.67 -0.13 9.20
N VAL A 112 9.33 1.14 9.01
CA VAL A 112 8.59 1.62 7.82
C VAL A 112 9.60 2.32 6.94
N VAL A 113 9.63 1.98 5.66
CA VAL A 113 10.52 2.60 4.67
C VAL A 113 9.67 3.29 3.62
N VAL A 114 9.96 4.56 3.35
CA VAL A 114 9.37 5.33 2.24
C VAL A 114 10.49 5.72 1.29
N CYS A 115 10.26 5.61 -0.01
CA CYS A 115 11.19 6.10 -1.02
C CYS A 115 10.45 7.00 -2.00
N ALA A 116 11.09 8.12 -2.37
CA ALA A 116 10.79 8.87 -3.56
C ALA A 116 11.92 8.64 -4.58
N SER A 117 11.59 8.48 -5.85
CA SER A 117 12.57 8.33 -6.93
C SER A 117 12.21 9.22 -8.11
N TYR A 118 13.20 9.80 -8.76
CA TYR A 118 13.04 10.65 -9.93
C TYR A 118 13.55 9.89 -11.15
N VAL A 119 12.67 9.71 -12.14
CA VAL A 119 12.98 8.98 -13.37
C VAL A 119 12.67 9.89 -14.56
N THR A 120 13.67 10.11 -15.39
CA THR A 120 13.50 10.82 -16.67
C THR A 120 13.07 9.85 -17.77
N LYS A 121 12.50 10.41 -18.84
CA LYS A 121 12.12 9.67 -20.05
C LYS A 121 13.29 8.88 -20.64
N GLU A 122 14.49 9.48 -20.64
CA GLU A 122 15.72 8.90 -21.20
C GLU A 122 16.21 7.69 -20.38
N GLN A 123 15.91 7.66 -19.08
CA GLN A 123 16.28 6.56 -18.19
C GLN A 123 15.34 5.35 -18.32
N MET A 124 14.10 5.54 -18.81
CA MET A 124 13.10 4.48 -18.84
C MET A 124 13.52 3.20 -19.58
N PRO A 125 14.19 3.26 -20.75
CA PRO A 125 14.67 2.06 -21.43
C PRO A 125 15.66 1.25 -20.57
N LEU A 126 16.63 1.93 -19.95
CA LEU A 126 17.60 1.30 -19.05
C LEU A 126 16.92 0.65 -17.84
N LEU A 127 15.95 1.34 -17.22
CA LEU A 127 15.22 0.77 -16.08
C LEU A 127 14.45 -0.50 -16.45
N LYS A 128 13.87 -0.56 -17.66
CA LYS A 128 13.23 -1.78 -18.15
C LYS A 128 14.24 -2.91 -18.35
N GLU A 129 15.42 -2.61 -18.88
CA GLU A 129 16.51 -3.57 -19.06
C GLU A 129 17.03 -4.12 -17.72
N LEU A 130 17.16 -3.25 -16.71
CA LEU A 130 17.46 -3.64 -15.33
C LEU A 130 16.36 -4.49 -14.68
N GLY A 131 15.20 -4.66 -15.32
CA GLY A 131 14.11 -5.49 -14.83
C GLY A 131 13.17 -4.79 -13.86
N VAL A 132 13.13 -3.45 -13.85
CA VAL A 132 12.18 -2.68 -13.04
C VAL A 132 10.75 -2.97 -13.50
N LYS A 133 9.98 -3.56 -12.60
CA LYS A 133 8.56 -3.91 -12.76
C LYS A 133 7.90 -3.94 -11.38
N ASP A 134 6.64 -4.37 -11.32
CA ASP A 134 5.95 -4.59 -10.05
C ASP A 134 6.81 -5.47 -9.11
N SER A 135 7.20 -4.88 -7.98
CA SER A 135 8.10 -5.51 -7.01
C SER A 135 7.53 -6.83 -6.48
N LYS A 136 6.20 -6.99 -6.46
CA LYS A 136 5.52 -8.22 -6.03
C LYS A 136 5.82 -9.41 -6.94
N MET A 137 6.25 -9.17 -8.17
CA MET A 137 6.63 -10.18 -9.16
C MET A 137 8.12 -10.57 -9.11
N LEU A 138 8.88 -10.01 -8.16
CA LEU A 138 10.31 -10.22 -7.98
C LEU A 138 10.58 -10.99 -6.68
N LYS A 139 11.58 -11.87 -6.73
CA LYS A 139 12.15 -12.51 -5.54
C LYS A 139 13.02 -11.52 -4.77
N ASP A 140 13.21 -11.75 -3.49
CA ASP A 140 14.00 -10.87 -2.62
C ASP A 140 15.45 -10.69 -3.10
N SER A 141 16.07 -11.73 -3.67
CA SER A 141 17.41 -11.63 -4.27
C SER A 141 17.45 -10.72 -5.50
N GLU A 142 16.39 -10.73 -6.32
CA GLU A 142 16.27 -9.86 -7.49
C GLU A 142 16.03 -8.41 -7.03
N ILE A 143 15.16 -8.21 -6.04
CA ILE A 143 14.91 -6.89 -5.44
C ILE A 143 16.21 -6.25 -4.93
N ILE A 144 17.02 -7.00 -4.17
CA ILE A 144 18.28 -6.48 -3.61
C ILE A 144 19.25 -6.09 -4.73
N LYS A 145 19.38 -6.92 -5.76
CA LYS A 145 20.27 -6.64 -6.90
C LYS A 145 19.81 -5.42 -7.70
N ILE A 146 18.54 -5.41 -8.13
CA ILE A 146 17.97 -4.32 -8.93
C ILE A 146 18.01 -3.01 -8.14
N ALA A 147 17.72 -3.04 -6.84
CA ALA A 147 17.81 -1.85 -5.99
C ALA A 147 19.23 -1.29 -5.93
N ALA A 148 20.27 -2.14 -5.89
CA ALA A 148 21.65 -1.67 -5.92
C ALA A 148 21.94 -0.95 -7.24
N ASP A 149 21.58 -1.55 -8.37
CA ASP A 149 21.76 -0.95 -9.69
C ASP A 149 20.98 0.38 -9.82
N LEU A 150 19.72 0.41 -9.39
CA LEU A 150 18.87 1.61 -9.36
C LEU A 150 19.52 2.78 -8.61
N LYS A 151 20.10 2.53 -7.44
CA LYS A 151 20.73 3.56 -6.62
C LYS A 151 21.93 4.24 -7.30
N HIS A 152 22.51 3.61 -8.31
CA HIS A 152 23.58 4.20 -9.13
C HIS A 152 23.06 4.99 -10.34
N VAL A 153 21.85 4.69 -10.83
CA VAL A 153 21.36 5.24 -12.10
C VAL A 153 20.31 6.34 -11.96
N ILE A 154 19.56 6.37 -10.84
CA ILE A 154 18.50 7.37 -10.63
C ILE A 154 18.70 8.19 -9.36
N GLN A 155 18.14 9.41 -9.36
CA GLN A 155 18.05 10.21 -8.16
C GLN A 155 16.91 9.70 -7.29
N TYR A 156 17.18 9.49 -6.01
CA TYR A 156 16.20 9.04 -5.05
C TYR A 156 16.43 9.67 -3.68
N GLN A 157 15.38 9.60 -2.85
CA GLN A 157 15.42 9.88 -1.43
C GLN A 157 14.69 8.78 -0.68
N GLU A 158 15.41 8.11 0.22
CA GLU A 158 14.89 7.05 1.07
C GLU A 158 14.77 7.58 2.51
N LEU A 159 13.71 7.21 3.21
CA LEU A 159 13.49 7.49 4.64
C LEU A 159 13.17 6.16 5.34
N VAL A 160 13.98 5.83 6.36
CA VAL A 160 13.78 4.63 7.20
C VAL A 160 13.34 5.06 8.58
N VAL A 161 12.10 4.74 8.95
CA VAL A 161 11.56 4.96 10.29
C VAL A 161 11.75 3.69 11.11
N THR A 162 12.72 3.72 12.00
CA THR A 162 13.00 2.61 12.92
C THR A 162 11.78 2.32 13.80
N PRO A 163 11.62 1.08 14.30
CA PRO A 163 10.53 0.74 15.21
C PRO A 163 10.50 1.63 16.45
N GLN A 164 11.66 1.98 16.99
CA GLN A 164 11.77 2.90 18.12
C GLN A 164 11.16 4.27 17.78
N LYS A 165 11.57 4.86 16.65
CA LYS A 165 11.03 6.15 16.21
C LYS A 165 9.54 6.08 15.89
N TYR A 166 9.11 4.98 15.29
CA TYR A 166 7.70 4.72 15.01
C TYR A 166 6.86 4.73 16.30
N ASN A 167 7.34 4.06 17.35
CA ASN A 167 6.65 3.97 18.64
C ASN A 167 6.56 5.33 19.37
N GLU A 168 7.51 6.24 19.17
CA GLU A 168 7.44 7.61 19.69
C GLU A 168 6.32 8.43 19.03
N ILE A 169 6.09 8.21 17.73
CA ILE A 169 5.19 9.06 16.92
C ILE A 169 3.77 8.50 16.87
N GLN A 170 3.62 7.17 16.82
CA GLN A 170 2.33 6.50 16.64
C GLN A 170 1.22 6.91 17.63
N PRO A 171 1.49 7.22 18.91
CA PRO A 171 0.45 7.73 19.82
C PRO A 171 -0.23 9.02 19.34
N ASN A 172 0.51 9.84 18.58
CA ASN A 172 0.05 11.16 18.09
C ASN A 172 -0.40 11.13 16.63
N TYR A 173 0.06 10.14 15.86
CA TYR A 173 -0.19 10.01 14.42
C TYR A 173 -0.87 8.69 14.12
N ASN A 174 -2.06 8.74 13.52
CA ASN A 174 -2.56 7.56 12.84
C ASN A 174 -1.67 7.20 11.65
N VAL A 175 -1.76 5.94 11.21
CA VAL A 175 -0.93 5.37 10.14
C VAL A 175 -0.98 6.20 8.86
N ASN A 176 -2.16 6.68 8.44
CA ASN A 176 -2.29 7.47 7.22
C ASN A 176 -1.59 8.83 7.34
N ARG A 177 -1.74 9.53 8.48
CA ARG A 177 -1.03 10.79 8.73
C ARG A 177 0.48 10.60 8.70
N MET A 178 0.98 9.53 9.33
CA MET A 178 2.40 9.20 9.34
C MET A 178 2.94 8.98 7.92
N LYS A 179 2.19 8.22 7.10
CA LYS A 179 2.56 8.00 5.70
C LYS A 179 2.57 9.30 4.90
N VAL A 180 1.56 10.17 5.05
CA VAL A 180 1.55 11.47 4.36
C VAL A 180 2.79 12.28 4.71
N ALA A 181 3.13 12.38 6.00
CA ALA A 181 4.32 13.10 6.45
C ALA A 181 5.61 12.55 5.81
N LEU A 182 5.76 11.22 5.76
CA LEU A 182 6.94 10.57 5.20
C LEU A 182 7.03 10.69 3.68
N HIS A 183 5.95 10.47 2.94
CA HIS A 183 5.94 10.67 1.49
C HIS A 183 6.25 12.13 1.13
N ASN A 184 5.58 13.08 1.81
CA ASN A 184 5.83 14.49 1.62
C ASN A 184 7.31 14.84 1.90
N GLN A 185 7.88 14.37 3.00
CA GLN A 185 9.27 14.65 3.35
C GLN A 185 10.25 14.03 2.33
N ALA A 186 10.04 12.79 1.90
CA ALA A 186 10.89 12.13 0.93
C ALA A 186 10.87 12.86 -0.42
N ILE A 187 9.68 13.24 -0.89
CA ILE A 187 9.49 14.00 -2.12
C ILE A 187 10.13 15.38 -1.99
N TYR A 188 9.86 16.13 -0.92
CA TYR A 188 10.42 17.46 -0.69
C TYR A 188 11.95 17.47 -0.71
N LEU A 189 12.58 16.51 -0.04
CA LEU A 189 14.04 16.38 -0.02
C LEU A 189 14.60 15.98 -1.40
N LEU A 190 13.90 15.11 -2.14
CA LEU A 190 14.28 14.74 -3.49
C LEU A 190 14.19 15.93 -4.45
N LEU A 191 13.11 16.72 -4.39
CA LEU A 191 12.95 17.93 -5.20
C LEU A 191 14.09 18.93 -4.97
N LYS A 192 14.54 19.08 -3.71
CA LYS A 192 15.73 19.88 -3.40
C LYS A 192 17.01 19.30 -4.00
N LYS A 193 17.14 17.97 -4.02
CA LYS A 193 18.33 17.27 -4.51
C LYS A 193 18.47 17.37 -6.02
N ILE A 194 17.37 17.39 -6.77
CA ILE A 194 17.37 17.48 -8.23
C ILE A 194 17.36 18.93 -8.76
N ALA A 195 17.15 19.92 -7.90
CA ALA A 195 17.16 21.33 -8.30
C ALA A 195 18.46 21.71 -9.03
N PRO A 196 18.40 22.52 -10.10
CA PRO A 196 17.25 23.31 -10.57
C PRO A 196 16.26 22.54 -11.47
N GLU A 197 16.49 21.25 -11.74
CA GLU A 197 15.56 20.44 -12.52
C GLU A 197 14.21 20.29 -11.82
N GLN A 198 13.12 20.25 -12.59
CA GLN A 198 11.76 20.05 -12.08
C GLN A 198 11.10 18.87 -12.77
N PRO A 199 10.42 17.97 -12.02
CA PRO A 199 9.65 16.92 -12.63
C PRO A 199 8.41 17.50 -13.32
N GLN A 200 7.93 16.83 -14.35
CA GLN A 200 6.66 17.17 -15.00
C GLN A 200 5.45 16.73 -14.17
N GLY A 201 5.64 15.86 -13.19
CA GLY A 201 4.59 15.46 -12.25
C GLY A 201 5.12 14.57 -11.12
N ILE A 202 4.33 14.45 -10.07
CA ILE A 202 4.64 13.62 -8.91
C ILE A 202 3.55 12.57 -8.74
N LEU A 203 3.90 11.30 -8.92
CA LEU A 203 3.00 10.16 -8.76
C LEU A 203 3.20 9.49 -7.40
N ILE A 204 2.12 9.41 -6.61
CA ILE A 204 2.10 8.73 -5.31
C ILE A 204 1.23 7.48 -5.43
N ASP A 205 1.74 6.31 -5.02
CA ASP A 205 0.88 5.12 -4.90
C ASP A 205 -0.20 5.38 -3.85
N GLN A 206 -1.45 5.31 -4.26
CA GLN A 206 -2.56 5.83 -3.49
C GLN A 206 -2.89 4.90 -2.31
N PHE A 207 -2.52 5.33 -1.10
CA PHE A 207 -2.82 4.62 0.13
C PHE A 207 -3.95 5.22 0.98
N THR A 208 -4.40 6.42 0.62
CA THR A 208 -5.51 7.13 1.28
C THR A 208 -6.23 7.97 0.23
N PRO A 209 -7.54 8.28 0.41
CA PRO A 209 -8.22 9.22 -0.47
C PRO A 209 -7.48 10.55 -0.55
N GLU A 210 -7.44 11.16 -1.75
CA GLU A 210 -6.69 12.39 -2.02
C GLU A 210 -7.06 13.53 -1.08
N GLY A 211 -8.36 13.75 -0.82
CA GLY A 211 -8.79 14.78 0.14
C GLY A 211 -8.21 14.59 1.54
N ASN A 212 -8.05 13.34 1.99
CA ASN A 212 -7.42 13.02 3.27
C ASN A 212 -5.89 13.19 3.22
N TYR A 213 -5.25 12.86 2.08
CA TYR A 213 -3.83 13.15 1.86
C TYR A 213 -3.58 14.66 1.97
N ARG A 214 -4.32 15.46 1.19
CA ARG A 214 -4.20 16.93 1.16
C ARG A 214 -4.48 17.57 2.52
N LYS A 215 -5.45 17.04 3.28
CA LYS A 215 -5.73 17.48 4.65
C LYS A 215 -4.53 17.29 5.59
N TYR A 216 -3.83 16.16 5.53
CA TYR A 216 -2.65 15.95 6.37
C TYR A 216 -1.45 16.72 5.84
N LEU A 217 -1.28 16.81 4.51
CA LEU A 217 -0.22 17.58 3.88
C LEU A 217 -0.24 19.05 4.33
N SER A 218 -1.43 19.67 4.44
CA SER A 218 -1.54 21.06 4.89
C SER A 218 -1.10 21.31 6.33
N MET A 219 -0.94 20.25 7.13
CA MET A 219 -0.40 20.31 8.49
C MET A 219 1.13 20.17 8.54
N GLU A 220 1.77 19.80 7.43
CA GLU A 220 3.22 19.63 7.37
C GLU A 220 3.93 20.96 7.15
N LYS A 221 5.12 21.12 7.74
CA LYS A 221 5.90 22.37 7.63
C LYS A 221 6.43 22.59 6.21
N ASN A 222 6.94 21.52 5.59
CA ASN A 222 7.59 21.56 4.28
C ASN A 222 6.66 20.90 3.25
N GLN A 223 5.63 21.62 2.83
CA GLN A 223 4.62 21.08 1.92
C GLN A 223 5.16 21.06 0.49
N VAL A 224 5.06 19.91 -0.17
CA VAL A 224 5.20 19.82 -1.63
C VAL A 224 4.00 20.52 -2.27
N LYS A 225 4.28 21.48 -3.16
CA LYS A 225 3.26 22.32 -3.82
C LYS A 225 3.06 21.99 -5.29
N ASP A 226 3.98 21.21 -5.86
CA ASP A 226 3.97 20.71 -7.23
C ASP A 226 2.75 19.80 -7.50
N ASP A 227 2.53 19.50 -8.78
CA ASP A 227 1.37 18.71 -9.22
C ASP A 227 1.45 17.26 -8.72
N LEU A 228 0.63 16.97 -7.70
CA LEU A 228 0.48 15.65 -7.12
C LEU A 228 -0.62 14.85 -7.81
N TYR A 229 -0.27 13.65 -8.25
CA TYR A 229 -1.16 12.67 -8.84
C TYR A 229 -1.25 11.43 -7.95
N PHE A 230 -2.45 10.87 -7.84
CA PHE A 230 -2.74 9.71 -7.00
C PHE A 230 -3.42 8.64 -7.84
N THR A 231 -2.87 7.43 -7.82
CA THR A 231 -3.50 6.27 -8.43
C THR A 231 -3.16 5.01 -7.63
N THR A 232 -4.08 4.05 -7.60
CA THR A 232 -3.77 2.75 -7.00
C THR A 232 -2.95 1.94 -8.00
N LYS A 233 -1.98 1.17 -7.49
CA LYS A 233 -1.02 0.42 -8.34
C LYS A 233 -0.20 1.36 -9.22
N GLY A 234 0.31 2.45 -8.64
CA GLY A 234 1.09 3.48 -9.34
C GLY A 234 2.27 2.92 -10.15
N GLU A 235 2.83 1.80 -9.74
CA GLU A 235 3.88 1.05 -10.44
C GLU A 235 3.49 0.63 -11.86
N GLN A 236 2.19 0.47 -12.15
CA GLN A 236 1.70 0.12 -13.48
C GLN A 236 1.67 1.31 -14.45
N TYR A 237 1.68 2.53 -13.92
CA TYR A 237 1.53 3.76 -14.69
C TYR A 237 2.86 4.48 -14.93
N HIS A 238 3.82 4.35 -14.01
CA HIS A 238 5.13 4.95 -14.16
C HIS A 238 6.24 4.17 -13.46
N LEU A 239 7.38 4.01 -14.16
CA LEU A 239 8.56 3.30 -13.62
C LEU A 239 9.16 3.97 -12.38
N ALA A 240 8.91 5.26 -12.16
CA ALA A 240 9.34 5.96 -10.95
C ALA A 240 8.71 5.38 -9.68
N VAL A 241 7.44 4.97 -9.71
CA VAL A 241 6.81 4.32 -8.55
C VAL A 241 7.34 2.90 -8.38
N ALA A 242 7.51 2.16 -9.48
CA ALA A 242 8.10 0.82 -9.45
C ALA A 242 9.54 0.83 -8.89
N ALA A 243 10.37 1.79 -9.30
CA ALA A 243 11.73 1.96 -8.80
C ALA A 243 11.75 2.32 -7.31
N ALA A 244 10.88 3.24 -6.88
CA ALA A 244 10.71 3.56 -5.45
C ALA A 244 10.31 2.31 -4.64
N SER A 245 9.35 1.51 -5.14
CA SER A 245 8.90 0.26 -4.52
C SER A 245 10.03 -0.75 -4.32
N ILE A 246 10.87 -0.92 -5.34
CA ILE A 246 12.02 -1.84 -5.30
C ILE A 246 13.05 -1.34 -4.27
N ILE A 247 13.37 -0.05 -4.26
CA ILE A 247 14.32 0.55 -3.31
C ILE A 247 13.84 0.39 -1.87
N CYS A 248 12.58 0.75 -1.57
CA CYS A 248 12.07 0.63 -0.21
C CYS A 248 11.94 -0.83 0.25
N ARG A 249 11.58 -1.76 -0.66
CA ARG A 249 11.55 -3.19 -0.33
C ARG A 249 12.94 -3.75 -0.03
N ALA A 250 13.94 -3.40 -0.83
CA ALA A 250 15.33 -3.82 -0.58
C ALA A 250 15.84 -3.29 0.75
N SER A 251 15.59 -2.01 1.04
CA SER A 251 15.97 -1.40 2.33
C SER A 251 15.28 -2.09 3.52
N PHE A 252 13.97 -2.35 3.42
CA PHE A 252 13.24 -3.08 4.44
C PHE A 252 13.79 -4.50 4.70
N LEU A 253 14.12 -5.24 3.64
CA LEU A 253 14.73 -6.58 3.76
C LEU A 253 16.12 -6.52 4.41
N ASN A 254 16.93 -5.53 4.05
CA ASN A 254 18.24 -5.32 4.66
C ASN A 254 18.14 -4.98 6.15
N GLU A 255 17.16 -4.18 6.55
CA GLU A 255 16.92 -3.84 7.96
C GLU A 255 16.45 -5.07 8.76
N LEU A 256 15.62 -5.95 8.19
CA LEU A 256 15.28 -7.23 8.83
C LEU A 256 16.49 -8.16 8.94
N LYS A 257 17.35 -8.20 7.92
CA LYS A 257 18.59 -8.99 7.95
C LYS A 257 19.53 -8.49 9.04
N LYS A 258 19.69 -7.16 9.16
CA LYS A 258 20.48 -6.53 10.23
C LYS A 258 19.93 -6.88 11.60
N ALA A 259 18.62 -6.71 11.82
CA ALA A 259 17.96 -7.12 13.06
C ALA A 259 18.16 -8.61 13.36
N SER A 260 18.13 -9.46 12.35
CA SER A 260 18.36 -10.91 12.49
C SER A 260 19.78 -11.25 12.93
N GLN A 261 20.77 -10.51 12.44
CA GLN A 261 22.17 -10.64 12.84
C GLN A 261 22.37 -10.19 14.29
N GLU A 262 21.84 -9.03 14.66
CA GLU A 262 21.93 -8.48 16.01
C GLU A 262 21.24 -9.38 17.05
N LEU A 263 20.09 -9.96 16.70
CA LEU A 263 19.34 -10.85 17.58
C LEU A 263 19.81 -12.31 17.50
N GLY A 264 20.66 -12.69 16.55
CA GLY A 264 21.12 -14.08 16.39
C GLY A 264 20.01 -15.09 16.04
N PHE A 265 18.91 -14.63 15.42
CA PHE A 265 17.88 -15.50 14.83
C PHE A 265 17.11 -14.75 13.74
N ASN A 266 16.46 -15.49 12.84
CA ASN A 266 15.68 -14.89 11.75
C ASN A 266 14.50 -14.04 12.26
N VAL A 267 14.49 -12.76 11.94
CA VAL A 267 13.39 -11.82 12.20
C VAL A 267 12.45 -11.83 10.98
N PRO A 268 11.25 -12.40 11.10
CA PRO A 268 10.32 -12.49 9.98
C PRO A 268 9.66 -11.14 9.69
N SER A 269 9.30 -10.93 8.42
CA SER A 269 8.38 -9.87 8.04
C SER A 269 6.92 -10.24 8.34
N GLY A 270 6.03 -9.25 8.31
CA GLY A 270 4.59 -9.42 8.51
C GLY A 270 4.18 -9.47 9.98
N ALA A 271 2.93 -9.88 10.22
CA ALA A 271 2.30 -9.82 11.54
C ALA A 271 1.61 -11.16 11.93
N GLY A 272 2.08 -12.28 11.38
CA GLY A 272 1.54 -13.62 11.64
C GLY A 272 2.16 -14.29 12.87
N LYS A 273 1.82 -15.58 13.06
CA LYS A 273 2.37 -16.44 14.13
C LYS A 273 3.92 -16.44 14.19
N PRO A 274 4.67 -16.43 13.06
CA PRO A 274 6.12 -16.32 13.13
C PRO A 274 6.60 -15.04 13.84
N SER A 275 5.93 -13.91 13.61
CA SER A 275 6.24 -12.63 14.26
C SER A 275 5.91 -12.64 15.75
N ASP A 276 4.81 -13.31 16.15
CA ASP A 276 4.45 -13.52 17.57
C ASP A 276 5.56 -14.32 18.30
N LEU A 277 6.03 -15.42 17.69
CA LEU A 277 7.09 -16.27 18.24
C LEU A 277 8.43 -15.53 18.33
N ALA A 278 8.78 -14.77 17.28
CA ALA A 278 9.99 -13.94 17.28
C ALA A 278 9.93 -12.90 18.40
N ALA A 279 8.81 -12.19 18.57
CA ALA A 279 8.68 -11.20 19.64
C ALA A 279 8.69 -11.82 21.04
N ALA A 280 8.11 -13.01 21.23
CA ALA A 280 8.22 -13.71 22.50
C ALA A 280 9.69 -14.02 22.86
N LYS A 281 10.51 -14.42 21.87
CA LYS A 281 11.96 -14.60 22.07
C LYS A 281 12.66 -13.30 22.45
N ILE A 282 12.34 -12.18 21.79
CA ILE A 282 12.92 -10.87 22.11
C ILE A 282 12.54 -10.44 23.53
N LEU A 283 11.25 -10.54 23.87
CA LEU A 283 10.72 -10.22 25.21
C LEU A 283 11.40 -11.05 26.29
N LYS A 284 11.60 -12.36 26.07
CA LYS A 284 12.28 -13.23 27.04
C LYS A 284 13.74 -12.80 27.30
N ARG A 285 14.42 -12.21 26.30
CA ARG A 285 15.84 -11.82 26.39
C ARG A 285 16.06 -10.46 27.02
N GLY A 286 15.23 -9.47 26.70
CA GLY A 286 15.46 -8.08 27.10
C GLY A 286 14.19 -7.27 27.37
N GLY A 287 13.07 -7.95 27.60
CA GLY A 287 11.81 -7.30 27.94
C GLY A 287 11.27 -6.38 26.85
N ILE A 288 10.39 -5.47 27.26
CA ILE A 288 9.70 -4.53 26.37
C ILE A 288 10.67 -3.51 25.74
N GLU A 289 11.73 -3.15 26.46
CA GLU A 289 12.73 -2.18 26.01
C GLU A 289 13.54 -2.72 24.82
N LEU A 290 13.92 -4.00 24.86
CA LEU A 290 14.55 -4.61 23.69
C LEU A 290 13.54 -4.76 22.54
N LEU A 291 12.31 -5.17 22.84
CA LEU A 291 11.27 -5.32 21.82
C LEU A 291 10.98 -4.00 21.09
N SER A 292 10.95 -2.86 21.79
CA SER A 292 10.64 -1.55 21.19
C SER A 292 11.65 -1.11 20.13
N LYS A 293 12.87 -1.67 20.14
CA LYS A 293 13.91 -1.40 19.12
C LYS A 293 13.60 -2.08 17.79
N TYR A 294 12.86 -3.20 17.82
CA TYR A 294 12.62 -4.06 16.65
C TYR A 294 11.16 -4.15 16.23
N ALA A 295 10.21 -3.76 17.08
CA ALA A 295 8.78 -3.96 16.86
C ALA A 295 7.93 -2.69 17.04
N LYS A 296 6.84 -2.62 16.28
CA LYS A 296 5.80 -1.60 16.40
C LYS A 296 4.81 -2.01 17.51
N LEU A 297 4.96 -1.48 18.71
CA LEU A 297 4.37 -2.05 19.93
C LEU A 297 2.84 -2.03 19.99
N HIS A 298 2.18 -1.12 19.27
CA HIS A 298 0.71 -1.03 19.26
C HIS A 298 0.01 -2.18 18.51
N PHE A 299 0.75 -3.03 17.79
CA PHE A 299 0.19 -4.20 17.13
C PHE A 299 -0.27 -5.24 18.16
N ALA A 300 -1.36 -5.94 17.86
CA ALA A 300 -1.87 -7.04 18.69
C ALA A 300 -0.84 -8.16 18.93
N ASN A 301 0.18 -8.27 18.09
CA ASN A 301 1.30 -9.21 18.23
C ASN A 301 2.04 -9.04 19.56
N THR A 302 2.13 -7.83 20.10
CA THR A 302 2.77 -7.55 21.40
C THR A 302 2.09 -8.34 22.52
N ASP A 303 0.76 -8.30 22.59
CA ASP A 303 0.02 -9.00 23.63
C ASP A 303 -0.04 -10.51 23.41
N LYS A 304 -0.07 -10.96 22.14
CA LYS A 304 0.08 -12.39 21.81
C LYS A 304 1.43 -12.91 22.27
N ALA A 305 2.52 -12.17 22.01
CA ALA A 305 3.86 -12.54 22.45
C ALA A 305 3.98 -12.61 23.97
N LYS A 306 3.38 -11.67 24.72
CA LYS A 306 3.32 -11.73 26.20
C LYS A 306 2.58 -12.97 26.70
N LYS A 307 1.46 -13.36 26.05
CA LYS A 307 0.69 -14.56 26.42
C LYS A 307 1.48 -15.85 26.20
N LEU A 308 2.38 -15.89 25.21
CA LEU A 308 3.24 -17.06 24.95
C LEU A 308 4.36 -17.25 26.00
N LEU A 309 4.60 -16.25 26.86
CA LEU A 309 5.60 -16.31 27.94
C LEU A 309 5.01 -16.66 29.30
N LYS A 310 3.68 -16.70 29.41
CA LYS A 310 2.97 -17.19 30.58
C LYS A 310 2.81 -18.70 30.50
#